data_AF-A0A3P6GMB2-F1
#
_entry.id   AF-A0A3P6GMB2-F1
#
_cell.length_a   1.000
_cell.length_b   1.000
_cell.length_c   1.000
_cell.angle_alpha   90.00
_cell.angle_beta   90.00
_cell.angle_gamma   90.00
#
_symmetry.space_group_name_H-M   'P 1'
#
loop_
_entity.id
_entity.type
_entity.pdbx_description
1 polymer ?
#
loop_
_entity_poly.entity_id
_entity_poly.type
_entity_poly.pdbx_seq_one_letter_code
_entity_poly.pdbx_strand_id
1 'polypeptide(L)'
;MSSLCPRWNFASNHQSDDDGRVIIIWRNPLIVSIISQSRQQVTCEIKIPGLQAIIFTTIYAANTSQDRTYLLDRINPSSLSLRP
;
A
#
# COMPACT_ATOMS: atom_id res chain seq x y z
N MET A 1 16.43 -11.04 -3.56
CA MET A 1 15.61 -12.18 -3.08
C MET A 1 15.76 -13.47 -3.89
N SER A 2 16.30 -13.45 -5.12
CA SER A 2 16.32 -14.63 -6.00
C SER A 2 17.07 -15.86 -5.47
N SER A 3 18.07 -15.68 -4.59
CA SER A 3 18.83 -16.78 -3.98
C SER A 3 18.17 -17.38 -2.73
N LEU A 4 17.47 -16.58 -1.92
CA LEU A 4 16.86 -17.01 -0.65
C LEU A 4 15.38 -17.38 -0.78
N CYS A 5 14.63 -16.72 -1.67
CA CYS A 5 13.20 -16.95 -1.87
C CYS A 5 12.85 -16.91 -3.38
N PRO A 6 13.14 -17.99 -4.12
CA PRO A 6 12.86 -18.04 -5.55
C PRO A 6 11.37 -17.80 -5.85
N ARG A 7 11.08 -16.96 -6.85
CA ARG A 7 9.73 -16.57 -7.28
C ARG A 7 8.93 -15.69 -6.30
N TRP A 8 9.53 -15.28 -5.19
CA TRP A 8 8.97 -14.27 -4.31
C TRP A 8 9.47 -12.89 -4.72
N ASN A 9 8.56 -11.94 -4.65
CA ASN A 9 8.78 -10.52 -4.90
C ASN A 9 8.34 -9.73 -3.67
N PHE A 10 8.86 -8.51 -3.54
CA PHE A 10 8.45 -7.62 -2.47
C PHE A 10 8.53 -6.15 -2.91
N ALA A 11 7.79 -5.31 -2.20
CA ALA A 11 7.85 -3.86 -2.26
C ALA A 11 7.68 -3.29 -0.86
N SER A 12 8.25 -2.13 -0.59
CA SER A 12 8.10 -1.47 0.71
C SER A 12 8.07 0.05 0.53
N ASN A 13 7.23 0.71 1.34
CA ASN A 13 7.23 2.16 1.42
C ASN A 13 8.44 2.73 2.16
N HIS A 14 9.31 1.88 2.72
CA HIS A 14 10.57 2.33 3.30
C HIS A 14 11.46 3.03 2.25
N GLN A 15 11.29 2.70 0.96
CA GLN A 15 11.96 3.41 -0.14
C GLN A 15 11.46 4.85 -0.33
N SER A 16 10.26 5.17 0.17
CA SER A 16 9.66 6.51 0.06
C SER A 16 9.85 7.36 1.32
N ASP A 17 10.08 6.73 2.46
CA ASP A 17 10.25 7.39 3.76
C ASP A 17 11.03 6.44 4.69
N ASP A 18 12.03 6.94 5.42
CA ASP A 18 12.85 6.12 6.32
C ASP A 18 12.02 5.49 7.47
N ASP A 19 10.87 6.07 7.78
CA ASP A 19 9.90 5.54 8.73
C ASP A 19 8.80 4.70 8.07
N GLY A 20 8.89 4.39 6.78
CA GLY A 20 7.98 3.48 6.10
C GLY A 20 8.00 2.08 6.72
N ARG A 21 6.85 1.61 7.23
CA ARG A 21 6.73 0.29 7.89
C ARG A 21 5.88 -0.73 7.13
N VAL A 22 5.43 -0.41 5.92
CA VAL A 22 4.62 -1.33 5.11
C VAL A 22 5.55 -2.12 4.19
N ILE A 23 5.42 -3.45 4.23
CA ILE A 23 6.08 -4.39 3.33
C ILE A 23 5.01 -5.26 2.69
N ILE A 24 4.98 -5.30 1.35
CA ILE A 24 4.12 -6.18 0.57
C ILE A 24 4.99 -7.29 0.00
N ILE A 25 4.58 -8.54 0.21
CA ILE A 25 5.31 -9.72 -0.24
C ILE A 25 4.34 -10.59 -1.04
N TRP A 26 4.75 -11.03 -2.23
CA TRP A 26 3.90 -11.86 -3.09
C TRP A 26 4.73 -12.87 -3.89
N ARG A 27 4.05 -13.86 -4.47
CA ARG A 27 4.66 -14.94 -5.24
C ARG A 27 3.99 -15.08 -6.61
N ASN A 28 4.76 -15.49 -7.62
CA ASN A 28 4.19 -15.87 -8.92
C ASN A 28 3.08 -16.93 -8.78
N PRO A 29 1.98 -16.83 -9.55
CA PRO A 29 1.76 -15.95 -10.69
C PRO A 29 1.12 -14.59 -10.35
N LEU A 30 1.08 -14.21 -9.07
CA LEU A 30 0.54 -12.91 -8.66
C LEU A 30 1.43 -11.79 -9.17
N ILE A 31 0.83 -10.78 -9.79
CA ILE A 31 1.50 -9.56 -10.25
C ILE A 31 1.00 -8.40 -9.39
N VAL A 32 1.92 -7.65 -8.79
CA VAL A 32 1.61 -6.48 -7.97
C VAL A 32 2.24 -5.25 -8.59
N SER A 33 1.45 -4.21 -8.82
CA SER A 33 1.89 -2.92 -9.36
C SER A 33 1.58 -1.82 -8.36
N ILE A 34 2.61 -1.15 -7.82
CA ILE A 34 2.43 -0.04 -6.89
C ILE A 34 1.84 1.16 -7.63
N ILE A 35 0.68 1.64 -7.16
CA ILE A 35 0.00 2.82 -7.69
C ILE A 35 0.45 4.06 -6.93
N SER A 36 0.48 3.99 -5.60
CA SER A 36 0.96 5.09 -4.76
C SER A 36 1.52 4.57 -3.43
N GLN A 37 2.43 5.35 -2.85
CA GLN A 37 3.01 5.05 -1.55
C GLN A 37 3.27 6.34 -0.77
N SER A 38 3.27 6.23 0.55
CA SER A 38 3.61 7.27 1.52
C SER A 38 4.24 6.60 2.75
N ARG A 39 4.68 7.38 3.73
CA ARG A 39 5.13 6.89 5.04
C ARG A 39 4.17 5.87 5.68
N GLN A 40 2.86 6.07 5.50
CA GLN A 40 1.83 5.32 6.23
C GLN A 40 0.94 4.46 5.34
N GLN A 41 1.13 4.49 4.02
CA GLN A 41 0.22 3.84 3.08
C GLN A 41 0.98 3.26 1.88
N VAL A 42 0.52 2.11 1.39
CA VAL A 42 0.82 1.60 0.06
C VAL A 42 -0.48 1.20 -0.62
N THR A 43 -0.74 1.76 -1.79
CA THR A 43 -1.84 1.35 -2.67
C THR A 43 -1.26 0.66 -3.88
N CYS A 44 -1.80 -0.51 -4.22
CA CYS A 44 -1.36 -1.25 -5.38
C CYS A 44 -2.48 -2.06 -6.03
N GLU A 45 -2.24 -2.40 -7.28
CA GLU A 45 -3.09 -3.28 -8.07
C GLU A 45 -2.56 -4.71 -7.95
N ILE A 46 -3.44 -5.66 -7.63
CA ILE A 46 -3.17 -7.10 -7.69
C ILE A 46 -3.81 -7.65 -8.98
N LYS A 47 -3.00 -8.38 -9.74
CA LYS A 47 -3.43 -9.13 -10.91
C LYS A 47 -3.08 -10.61 -10.76
N ILE A 48 -4.05 -11.47 -11.05
CA ILE A 48 -3.86 -12.90 -11.24
C ILE A 48 -4.31 -13.21 -12.67
N PRO A 49 -3.49 -13.91 -13.49
CA PRO A 49 -3.89 -14.26 -14.84
C PRO A 49 -5.26 -14.96 -14.88
N GLY A 50 -6.17 -14.43 -15.69
CA GLY A 50 -7.53 -14.96 -15.83
C GLY A 50 -8.55 -14.47 -14.80
N LEU A 51 -8.16 -13.64 -13.83
CA LEU A 51 -9.07 -13.03 -12.87
C LEU A 51 -9.12 -11.50 -13.03
N GLN A 52 -10.20 -10.89 -12.54
CA GLN A 52 -10.31 -9.44 -12.47
C GLN A 52 -9.28 -8.86 -11.49
N ALA A 53 -8.65 -7.75 -11.90
CA ALA A 53 -7.71 -7.04 -11.06
C ALA A 53 -8.41 -6.41 -9.84
N ILE A 54 -7.72 -6.36 -8.71
CA ILE A 54 -8.22 -5.76 -7.48
C ILE A 54 -7.26 -4.65 -7.06
N ILE A 55 -7.80 -3.50 -6.67
CA ILE A 55 -7.03 -2.44 -6.03
C ILE A 55 -7.15 -2.64 -4.52
N PHE A 56 -6.01 -2.71 -3.84
CA PHE A 56 -5.98 -2.74 -2.38
C PHE A 56 -5.01 -1.71 -1.83
N THR A 57 -5.32 -1.24 -0.63
CA THR A 57 -4.53 -0.26 0.10
C THR A 57 -4.20 -0.82 1.47
N THR A 58 -2.92 -0.92 1.80
CA THR A 58 -2.43 -1.24 3.14
C THR A 58 -2.01 0.04 3.85
N ILE A 59 -2.44 0.19 5.09
CA ILE A 59 -2.17 1.37 5.91
C ILE A 59 -1.50 0.93 7.21
N TYR A 60 -0.35 1.55 7.48
CA TYR A 60 0.30 1.50 8.78
C TYR A 60 0.41 2.93 9.30
N ALA A 61 -0.61 3.37 10.02
CA ALA A 61 -0.73 4.71 10.54
C ALA A 61 0.04 4.88 11.85
N ALA A 62 0.68 6.03 12.06
CA ALA A 62 1.00 6.45 13.41
C ALA A 62 -0.32 6.71 14.15
N ASN A 63 -0.44 6.23 15.39
CA ASN A 63 -1.69 6.32 16.16
C ASN A 63 -1.90 7.70 16.80
N THR A 64 -1.49 8.79 16.12
CA THR A 64 -1.73 10.16 16.57
C THR A 64 -3.08 10.65 16.01
N SER A 65 -3.75 11.57 16.71
CA SER A 65 -5.03 12.13 16.24
C SER A 65 -4.89 12.91 14.94
N GLN A 66 -3.76 13.57 14.74
CA GLN A 66 -3.45 14.35 13.55
C GLN A 66 -3.22 13.45 12.32
N ASP A 67 -2.40 12.41 12.46
CA ASP A 67 -2.08 11.51 11.34
C ASP A 67 -3.28 10.68 10.91
N ARG A 68 -4.13 10.25 11.86
CA ARG A 68 -5.39 9.54 11.54
C ARG A 68 -6.30 10.39 10.66
N THR A 69 -6.42 11.67 10.97
CA THR A 69 -7.22 12.62 10.19
C THR A 69 -6.67 12.75 8.77
N TYR A 70 -5.37 12.98 8.64
CA TYR A 70 -4.70 13.12 7.34
C TYR A 70 -4.82 11.86 6.48
N LEU A 71 -4.65 10.67 7.07
CA LEU A 71 -4.79 9.40 6.37
C LEU A 71 -6.20 9.20 5.79
N LEU A 72 -7.24 9.47 6.59
CA LEU A 72 -8.63 9.29 6.17
C LEU A 72 -8.96 10.15 4.96
N ASP A 73 -8.51 11.41 4.95
CA ASP A 73 -8.70 12.31 3.81
C ASP A 73 -7.98 11.80 2.54
N ARG A 74 -6.82 11.16 2.69
CA ARG A 74 -6.06 10.59 1.57
C ARG A 74 -6.70 9.33 0.98
N ILE A 75 -7.31 8.50 1.82
CA ILE A 75 -7.94 7.23 1.40
C ILE A 75 -9.34 7.49 0.82
N ASN A 76 -10.03 8.51 1.34
CA ASN A 76 -11.37 8.88 0.90
C ASN A 76 -11.45 10.40 0.61
N PRO A 77 -11.00 10.86 -0.57
CA PRO A 77 -11.02 12.30 -0.89
C PRO A 77 -12.44 12.91 -0.86
N SER A 78 -13.49 12.08 -0.96
CA SER A 78 -14.90 12.47 -0.84
C SER A 78 -15.37 12.78 0.60
N SER A 79 -14.61 12.44 1.65
CA SER A 79 -15.01 12.75 3.04
C SER A 79 -14.77 14.19 3.46
N LEU A 80 -14.11 15.00 2.63
CA LEU A 80 -13.85 16.43 2.89
C LEU A 80 -15.10 17.31 2.76
N SER A 81 -16.18 16.85 2.14
CA SER A 81 -17.42 17.61 1.98
C SER A 81 -18.37 17.59 3.19
N LEU A 82 -18.02 16.85 4.26
CA LEU A 82 -18.89 16.61 5.42
C LEU A 82 -18.39 17.23 6.73
N ARG A 83 -17.36 18.08 6.69
CA ARG A 83 -16.95 18.86 7.86
C ARG A 83 -17.66 20.22 7.86
N PRO A 84 -18.41 20.60 8.90
CA PRO A 84 -19.00 21.93 9.04
C PRO A 84 -17.93 23.02 9.23
#